data_AF-A0A524QBM7-F1
#
_entry.id   AF-A0A524QBM7-F1
#
_cell.length_a   1.000
_cell.length_b   1.000
_cell.length_c   1.000
_cell.angle_alpha   90.00
_cell.angle_beta   90.00
_cell.angle_gamma   90.00
#
_symmetry.space_group_name_H-M   'P 1'
#
loop_
_entity.id
_entity.type
_entity.pdbx_description
1 polymer ?
#
loop_
_entity_poly.entity_id
_entity_poly.type
_entity_poly.pdbx_seq_one_letter_code
_entity_poly.pdbx_strand_id
1 'polypeptide(L)'
;MFGRRINLEDVEKAIERQHALQAAVIEDDGGLRVFVTTESEVDVGEMGKELALRLSVPPQYVTVLLVTELPLTASGKKDYKALSS
;
A
#
# COMPACT_ATOMS: atom_id res chain seq x y z
N MET A 1 -14.00 7.62 -13.49
CA MET A 1 -13.68 8.72 -12.55
C MET A 1 -14.23 8.34 -11.18
N PHE A 2 -13.45 7.69 -10.33
CA PHE A 2 -13.84 7.48 -8.93
C PHE A 2 -13.46 8.76 -8.18
N GLY A 3 -14.42 9.67 -8.01
CA GLY A 3 -14.23 11.00 -7.42
C GLY A 3 -14.08 11.00 -5.91
N ARG A 4 -13.29 10.09 -5.33
CA ARG A 4 -13.01 10.03 -3.88
C ARG A 4 -11.53 10.32 -3.66
N ARG A 5 -11.20 11.35 -2.88
CA ARG A 5 -9.83 11.60 -2.41
C ARG A 5 -9.49 10.52 -1.40
N ILE A 6 -8.76 9.50 -1.83
CA ILE A 6 -8.22 8.47 -0.93
C ILE A 6 -7.05 9.09 -0.17
N ASN A 7 -7.07 9.00 1.16
CA ASN A 7 -5.91 9.40 1.96
C ASN A 7 -4.96 8.20 2.07
N LEU A 8 -3.85 8.25 1.34
CA LEU A 8 -2.87 7.15 1.28
C LEU A 8 -2.29 6.83 2.67
N GLU A 9 -2.06 7.84 3.51
CA GLU A 9 -1.53 7.65 4.85
C GLU A 9 -2.52 6.90 5.77
N ASP A 10 -3.83 7.11 5.58
CA ASP A 10 -4.85 6.35 6.32
C ASP A 10 -4.92 4.89 5.86
N VAL A 11 -4.66 4.64 4.58
CA VAL A 11 -4.55 3.29 4.02
C VAL A 11 -3.33 2.58 4.59
N GLU A 12 -2.16 3.24 4.62
CA GLU A 12 -0.95 2.71 5.24
C GLU A 12 -1.19 2.33 6.70
N LYS A 13 -1.65 3.28 7.53
CA LYS A 13 -1.91 3.04 8.95
C LYS A 13 -2.90 1.92 9.20
N ALA A 14 -3.88 1.76 8.32
CA ALA A 14 -4.83 0.66 8.41
C ALA A 14 -4.16 -0.70 8.22
N ILE A 15 -3.34 -0.84 7.17
CA ILE A 15 -2.63 -2.09 6.86
C ILE A 15 -1.64 -2.39 7.97
N GLU A 16 -0.83 -1.40 8.37
CA GLU A 16 0.18 -1.55 9.42
C GLU A 16 -0.45 -2.02 10.74
N ARG A 17 -1.63 -1.50 11.10
CA ARG A 17 -2.35 -1.90 12.32
C ARG A 17 -2.98 -3.29 12.22
N GLN A 18 -3.58 -3.63 11.09
CA GLN A 18 -4.31 -4.89 10.92
C GLN A 18 -3.38 -6.09 10.84
N HIS A 19 -2.21 -5.92 10.21
CA HIS A 19 -1.29 -7.02 9.91
C HIS A 19 0.05 -6.95 10.65
N ALA A 20 0.25 -5.95 11.52
CA ALA A 20 1.50 -5.75 12.27
C ALA A 20 2.76 -5.73 11.38
N LEU A 21 2.67 -5.04 10.24
CA LEU A 21 3.72 -4.94 9.21
C LEU A 21 4.00 -3.47 8.84
N GLN A 22 5.02 -3.19 8.03
CA GLN A 22 5.23 -1.84 7.47
C GLN A 22 4.68 -1.75 6.06
N ALA A 23 3.98 -0.66 5.74
CA ALA A 23 3.39 -0.45 4.42
C ALA A 23 3.77 0.92 3.84
N ALA A 24 3.86 1.05 2.51
CA ALA A 24 3.92 2.35 1.84
C ALA A 24 2.95 2.32 0.67
N VAL A 25 2.17 3.39 0.49
CA VAL A 25 1.15 3.45 -0.56
C VAL A 25 1.43 4.63 -1.47
N ILE A 26 1.42 4.36 -2.77
CA ILE A 26 1.45 5.39 -3.82
C ILE A 26 0.24 5.23 -4.73
N GLU A 27 -0.13 6.32 -5.40
CA GLU A 27 -1.11 6.32 -6.48
C GLU A 27 -0.38 6.62 -7.80
N ASP A 28 -0.72 5.87 -8.85
CA ASP A 28 -0.24 6.07 -10.21
C ASP A 28 -1.41 5.99 -11.23
N ASP A 29 -1.08 6.01 -12.52
CA ASP A 29 -2.07 5.94 -13.60
C ASP A 29 -2.90 4.62 -13.60
N GLY A 30 -2.39 3.56 -12.97
CA GLY A 30 -3.04 2.26 -12.84
C GLY A 30 -3.88 2.08 -11.58
N GLY A 31 -3.65 2.91 -10.55
CA GLY A 31 -4.39 2.91 -9.30
C GLY A 31 -3.48 2.98 -8.08
N LEU A 32 -3.82 2.25 -7.03
CA LEU A 32 -3.02 2.17 -5.81
C LEU A 32 -2.00 1.04 -5.89
N ARG A 33 -0.73 1.38 -5.66
CA ARG A 33 0.33 0.42 -5.37
C ARG A 33 0.65 0.44 -3.89
N VAL A 34 0.53 -0.72 -3.25
CA VAL A 34 0.74 -0.93 -1.82
C VAL A 34 1.97 -1.80 -1.66
N PHE A 35 3.05 -1.25 -1.13
CA PHE A 35 4.27 -2.00 -0.82
C PHE A 35 4.22 -2.41 0.64
N VAL A 36 4.44 -3.68 0.94
CA VAL A 36 4.46 -4.21 2.31
C VAL A 36 5.75 -4.94 2.57
N THR A 37 6.29 -4.82 3.78
CA THR A 37 7.39 -5.64 4.27
C THR A 37 6.98 -6.27 5.60
N THR A 38 7.23 -7.56 5.74
CA THR A 38 6.89 -8.37 6.91
C THR A 38 7.82 -9.57 7.01
N GLU A 39 8.08 -10.02 8.23
CA GLU A 39 8.80 -11.27 8.50
C GLU A 39 7.85 -12.48 8.54
N SER A 40 6.53 -12.24 8.50
CA SER A 40 5.49 -13.26 8.56
C SER A 40 4.85 -13.53 7.20
N GLU A 41 4.32 -14.72 6.99
CA GLU A 41 3.57 -15.05 5.79
C GLU A 41 2.26 -14.24 5.72
N VAL A 42 1.98 -13.67 4.55
CA VAL A 42 0.84 -12.80 4.30
C VAL A 42 0.25 -13.10 2.92
N ASP A 43 -1.07 -13.24 2.84
CA ASP A 43 -1.79 -13.32 1.57
C ASP A 43 -2.02 -11.91 1.01
N VAL A 44 -1.09 -11.46 0.16
CA VAL A 44 -1.18 -10.15 -0.51
C VAL A 44 -2.37 -10.05 -1.47
N GLY A 45 -2.87 -11.19 -1.98
CA GLY A 45 -4.03 -11.23 -2.86
C GLY A 45 -5.32 -10.95 -2.10
N GLU A 46 -5.47 -11.56 -0.92
CA GLU A 46 -6.61 -11.29 -0.05
C GLU A 46 -6.56 -9.87 0.53
N MET A 47 -5.37 -9.41 0.96
CA MET A 47 -5.17 -8.02 1.40
C MET A 47 -5.60 -7.01 0.34
N GLY A 48 -5.22 -7.22 -0.93
CA GLY A 48 -5.62 -6.35 -2.04
C GLY A 48 -7.14 -6.26 -2.22
N LYS A 49 -7.85 -7.40 -2.10
CA LYS A 49 -9.32 -7.44 -2.18
C LYS A 49 -9.98 -6.73 -1.01
N GLU A 50 -9.51 -6.95 0.22
CA GLU A 50 -10.01 -6.30 1.42
C GLU A 50 -9.86 -4.77 1.33
N LEU A 51 -8.70 -4.31 0.88
CA LEU A 51 -8.42 -2.89 0.66
C LEU A 51 -9.32 -2.29 -0.42
N ALA A 52 -9.48 -2.98 -1.54
CA ALA A 52 -10.36 -2.53 -2.62
C ALA A 52 -11.81 -2.41 -2.14
N LEU A 53 -12.30 -3.41 -1.38
CA LEU A 53 -13.63 -3.40 -0.77
C LEU A 53 -13.81 -2.21 0.19
N ARG A 54 -12.84 -2.01 1.09
CA ARG A 54 -12.84 -0.90 2.08
C ARG A 54 -12.83 0.47 1.40
N LEU A 55 -12.09 0.62 0.31
CA LEU A 55 -11.99 1.86 -0.45
C LEU A 55 -13.15 2.04 -1.43
N SER A 56 -13.97 1.01 -1.62
CA SER A 56 -15.06 0.96 -2.60
C SER A 56 -14.57 1.19 -4.03
N VAL A 57 -13.44 0.56 -4.38
CA VAL A 57 -12.83 0.58 -5.71
C VAL A 57 -12.79 -0.85 -6.29
N PRO A 58 -12.67 -1.01 -7.62
CA PRO A 58 -12.51 -2.33 -8.22
C PRO A 58 -11.23 -3.03 -7.73
N PRO A 59 -11.22 -4.36 -7.53
CA PRO A 59 -10.04 -5.10 -7.06
C PRO A 59 -8.77 -4.84 -7.87
N GLN A 60 -8.90 -4.68 -9.19
CA GLN A 60 -7.77 -4.38 -10.09
C GLN A 60 -7.15 -2.99 -9.88
N TYR A 61 -7.81 -2.11 -9.13
CA TYR A 61 -7.28 -0.79 -8.78
C TYR A 61 -6.29 -0.83 -7.61
N VAL A 62 -6.19 -1.94 -6.89
CA VAL A 62 -5.25 -2.10 -5.77
C VAL A 62 -4.29 -3.24 -6.09
N THR A 63 -3.00 -2.91 -6.17
CA THR A 63 -1.92 -3.89 -6.33
C THR A 63 -1.08 -3.91 -5.06
N VAL A 64 -0.97 -5.08 -4.43
CA VAL A 64 -0.14 -5.28 -3.23
C VAL A 64 1.15 -6.01 -3.62
N LEU A 65 2.29 -5.46 -3.22
CA LEU A 65 3.62 -5.95 -3.54
C LEU A 65 4.38 -6.21 -2.23
N LEU A 66 4.81 -7.45 -2.03
CA LEU A 66 5.72 -7.80 -0.96
C LEU A 66 7.14 -7.41 -1.36
N VAL A 67 7.80 -6.59 -0.54
CA VAL A 67 9.18 -6.16 -0.74
C VAL A 67 10.04 -6.55 0.45
N THR A 68 11.32 -6.80 0.21
CA THR A 68 12.28 -7.12 1.28
C THR A 68 12.45 -5.96 2.25
N GLU A 69 12.50 -4.73 1.72
CA GLU A 69 12.61 -3.50 2.50
C GLU A 69 11.88 -2.35 1.81
N LEU A 70 11.38 -1.41 2.61
CA LEU A 70 10.87 -0.14 2.09
C LEU A 70 12.03 0.85 1.95
N PRO A 71 12.14 1.56 0.81
CA PRO A 71 13.18 2.56 0.64
C PRO A 71 12.98 3.70 1.63
N LEU A 72 14.06 4.13 2.26
CA LEU A 72 14.07 5.23 3.23
C LEU A 72 14.97 6.36 2.72
N THR A 73 14.56 7.59 2.99
CA THR A 73 15.40 8.79 2.83
C THR A 73 16.56 8.75 3.83
N ALA A 74 17.56 9.62 3.64
CA ALA A 74 18.66 9.81 4.61
C ALA A 74 18.19 10.15 6.04
N SER A 75 16.94 10.62 6.20
CA SER A 75 16.32 10.92 7.50
C SER A 75 15.60 9.73 8.15
N GLY A 76 15.56 8.57 7.49
CA GLY A 76 14.87 7.37 7.94
C GLY A 76 13.36 7.34 7.64
N LYS A 77 12.83 8.34 6.91
CA LYS A 77 11.42 8.37 6.46
C LYS A 77 11.25 7.61 5.15
N LYS A 78 10.06 7.02 4.90
CA LYS A 78 9.68 6.37 3.62
C LYS A 78 10.02 7.27 2.42
N ASP A 79 10.71 6.72 1.44
CA ASP A 79 11.09 7.39 0.19
C ASP A 79 10.09 7.06 -0.92
N TYR A 80 8.97 7.79 -0.95
CA TYR A 80 7.93 7.62 -1.95
C TYR A 80 8.40 7.88 -3.38
N LYS A 81 9.48 8.65 -3.57
CA LYS A 81 10.04 8.95 -4.89
C LYS A 81 10.78 7.73 -5.46
N ALA A 82 11.46 6.97 -4.60
CA ALA A 82 12.07 5.70 -4.99
C ALA A 82 11.04 4.61 -5.31
N LEU A 83 9.82 4.69 -4.76
CA LEU A 83 8.73 3.75 -5.03
C LEU A 83 7.95 4.06 -6.30
N SER A 84 7.93 5.33 -6.72
CA SER A 84 7.19 5.78 -7.90
C SER A 84 8.01 5.79 -9.20
N SER A 85 9.31 5.48 -9.13
CA SER A 85 10.23 5.46 -10.28
C SER A 85 10.06 4.25 -11.19
#